data_AF-A0A9W3CKX6-F1
#
_entry.id   AF-A0A9W3CKX6-F1
#
_cell.length_a   1.000
_cell.length_b   1.000
_cell.length_c   1.000
_cell.angle_alpha   90.00
_cell.angle_beta   90.00
_cell.angle_gamma   90.00
#
_symmetry.space_group_name_H-M   'P 1'
#
loop_
_entity.id
_entity.type
_entity.pdbx_description
1 polymer ?
#
loop_
_entity_poly.entity_id
_entity_poly.type
_entity_poly.pdbx_seq_one_letter_code
_entity_poly.pdbx_strand_id
1 'polypeptide(L)'
;MTWLRRRMKEVVEGEALLHRCQADIDMHEDDHPMYPATVNDHKLHEHAEKVLKLLVGPENVKPGDKIMAGEDFSFYQQKIPAVFAALAEMYIQDHQNQTKYGQ
;
A
#
# COMPACT_ATOMS: atom_id res chain seq x y z
N MET A 1 9.17 1.65 6.59
CA MET A 1 8.19 2.50 7.31
C MET A 1 8.74 3.19 8.58
N THR A 2 10.05 3.20 8.84
CA THR A 2 10.61 3.81 10.07
C THR A 2 10.85 5.33 9.94
N TRP A 3 11.17 5.83 8.75
CA TRP A 3 11.51 7.24 8.53
C TRP A 3 10.33 8.20 8.75
N LEU A 4 9.17 7.94 8.15
CA LEU A 4 8.01 8.84 8.26
C LEU A 4 7.55 8.98 9.71
N ARG A 5 7.55 7.85 10.42
CA ARG A 5 7.23 7.79 11.84
C ARG A 5 8.18 8.63 12.68
N ARG A 6 9.49 8.50 12.42
CA ARG A 6 10.51 9.33 13.06
C ARG A 6 10.30 10.81 12.77
N ARG A 7 10.04 11.18 11.52
CA ARG A 7 9.77 12.58 11.13
C ARG A 7 8.54 13.15 11.81
N MET A 8 7.49 12.36 11.96
CA MET A 8 6.29 12.77 12.69
C MET A 8 6.63 13.10 14.15
N LYS A 9 7.37 12.22 14.84
CA LYS A 9 7.84 12.48 16.22
C LYS A 9 8.68 13.74 16.31
N GLU A 10 9.70 13.86 15.46
CA GLU A 10 10.60 15.03 15.44
C GLU A 10 9.85 16.35 15.21
N VAL A 11 8.80 16.36 14.36
CA VAL A 11 7.96 17.55 14.15
C VAL A 11 7.15 17.86 15.40
N VAL A 12 6.45 16.89 15.96
CA VAL A 12 5.60 17.10 17.15
C VAL A 12 6.43 17.54 18.36
N GLU A 13 7.57 16.91 18.60
CA GLU A 13 8.50 17.27 19.68
C GLU A 13 9.10 18.67 19.45
N GLY A 14 9.46 19.00 18.21
CA GLY A 14 9.94 20.33 17.85
C GLY A 14 8.92 21.44 18.12
N GLU A 15 7.66 21.21 17.74
CA GLU A 15 6.56 22.16 17.97
C GLU A 15 6.28 22.35 19.48
N ALA A 16 6.32 21.27 20.27
CA ALA A 16 6.16 21.37 21.72
C ALA A 16 7.32 22.15 22.36
N LEU A 17 8.55 21.87 21.94
CA LEU A 17 9.75 22.54 22.45
C LEU A 17 9.72 24.05 22.19
N LEU A 18 9.28 24.48 20.99
CA LEU A 18 9.10 25.89 20.65
C LEU A 18 8.19 26.63 21.65
N HIS A 19 7.21 25.93 22.21
CA HIS A 19 6.25 26.47 23.17
C HIS A 19 6.62 26.22 24.63
N ARG A 20 7.83 25.73 24.92
CA ARG A 20 8.27 25.33 26.28
C ARG A 20 7.39 24.23 26.89
N CYS A 21 6.83 23.38 26.04
CA CYS A 21 6.05 22.21 26.42
C CYS A 21 6.84 20.92 26.15
N GLN A 22 6.34 19.81 26.70
CA GLN A 22 6.78 18.46 26.38
C GLN A 22 5.62 17.74 25.67
N ALA A 23 5.94 16.98 24.63
CA ALA A 23 5.00 16.08 23.98
C ALA A 23 5.17 14.66 24.53
N ASP A 24 4.05 13.99 24.82
CA ASP A 24 3.99 12.56 25.02
C ASP A 24 3.31 11.94 23.79
N ILE A 25 3.98 11.00 23.12
CA ILE A 25 3.58 10.48 21.81
C ILE A 25 3.45 8.96 21.88
N ASP A 26 2.21 8.48 21.92
CA ASP A 26 1.87 7.08 21.72
C ASP A 26 1.45 6.84 20.26
N MET A 27 2.11 5.89 19.59
CA MET A 27 1.80 5.48 18.22
C MET A 27 0.91 4.23 18.16
N HIS A 28 0.49 3.70 19.32
CA HIS A 28 -0.34 2.52 19.51
C HIS A 28 0.17 1.27 18.77
N GLU A 29 1.49 1.07 18.72
CA GLU A 29 2.09 -0.01 17.92
C GLU A 29 1.78 -1.42 18.45
N ASP A 30 1.53 -1.54 19.75
CA ASP A 30 1.21 -2.82 20.40
C ASP A 30 -0.20 -3.31 20.04
N ASP A 31 -1.18 -2.41 20.02
CA ASP A 31 -2.58 -2.75 19.75
C ASP A 31 -2.98 -2.56 18.27
N HIS A 32 -2.33 -1.63 17.57
CA HIS A 32 -2.65 -1.22 16.20
C HIS A 32 -1.35 -1.14 15.36
N PRO A 33 -0.70 -2.27 15.08
CA PRO A 33 0.52 -2.27 14.30
C PRO A 33 0.27 -1.73 12.89
N MET A 34 1.15 -0.84 12.41
CA MET A 34 1.04 -0.33 11.05
C MET A 34 1.20 -1.46 10.03
N TYR A 35 0.31 -1.47 9.05
CA TYR A 35 0.37 -2.46 7.98
C TYR A 35 1.63 -2.21 7.15
N PRO A 36 2.43 -3.26 6.87
CA PRO A 36 3.49 -3.14 5.88
C PRO A 36 2.90 -2.83 4.51
N ALA A 37 3.75 -2.38 3.58
CA ALA A 37 3.29 -2.21 2.21
C ALA A 37 3.03 -3.59 1.60
N THR A 38 1.90 -3.73 0.90
CA THR A 38 1.63 -4.88 0.05
C THR A 38 2.58 -4.82 -1.15
N VAL A 39 3.57 -5.72 -1.17
CA VAL A 39 4.62 -5.75 -2.20
C VAL A 39 4.63 -7.13 -2.83
N ASN A 40 4.25 -7.18 -4.10
CA ASN A 40 4.26 -8.42 -4.86
C ASN A 40 5.70 -8.88 -5.10
N ASP A 41 5.98 -10.15 -4.78
CA ASP A 41 7.24 -10.77 -5.17
C ASP A 41 7.39 -10.74 -6.69
N HIS A 42 8.56 -10.30 -7.16
CA HIS A 42 8.78 -10.05 -8.59
C HIS A 42 8.65 -11.33 -9.43
N LYS A 43 9.24 -12.45 -9.00
CA LYS A 43 9.21 -13.71 -9.77
C LYS A 43 7.82 -14.32 -9.77
N LEU A 44 7.15 -14.30 -8.62
CA LEU A 44 5.80 -14.82 -8.51
C LEU A 44 4.81 -13.95 -9.29
N HIS A 45 5.02 -12.64 -9.34
CA HIS A 45 4.21 -11.72 -10.15
C HIS A 45 4.33 -12.04 -11.64
N GLU A 46 5.55 -12.21 -12.15
CA GLU A 46 5.76 -12.62 -13.56
C GLU A 46 5.11 -13.97 -13.87
N HIS A 47 5.18 -14.93 -12.94
CA HIS A 47 4.54 -16.22 -13.10
C HIS A 47 3.01 -16.09 -13.14
N ALA A 48 2.44 -15.38 -12.17
CA ALA A 48 1.00 -15.14 -12.09
C ALA A 48 0.49 -14.41 -13.34
N GLU A 49 1.20 -13.39 -13.83
CA GLU A 49 0.86 -12.67 -15.05
C GLU A 49 0.82 -13.59 -16.27
N LYS A 50 1.83 -14.47 -16.45
CA LYS A 50 1.85 -15.45 -17.56
C LYS A 50 0.65 -16.39 -17.49
N VAL A 51 0.36 -16.93 -16.31
CA VAL A 51 -0.77 -17.84 -16.11
C VAL A 51 -2.10 -17.13 -16.36
N LEU A 52 -2.30 -15.93 -15.83
CA LEU A 52 -3.52 -15.15 -16.04
C LEU A 52 -3.73 -14.83 -17.53
N LYS A 53 -2.68 -14.40 -18.25
CA LYS A 53 -2.79 -14.10 -19.69
C LYS A 53 -3.19 -15.33 -20.52
N LEU A 54 -2.76 -16.52 -20.12
CA LEU A 54 -3.16 -17.77 -20.75
C LEU A 54 -4.63 -18.13 -20.45
N LEU A 55 -5.09 -17.86 -19.23
CA LEU A 55 -6.42 -18.25 -18.77
C LEU A 55 -7.53 -17.30 -19.23
N VAL A 56 -7.29 -15.98 -19.16
CA VAL A 56 -8.32 -14.96 -19.42
C VAL A 56 -8.04 -14.11 -20.65
N GLY A 57 -6.97 -14.39 -21.39
CA GLY A 57 -6.55 -13.59 -22.55
C GLY A 57 -5.67 -12.40 -22.14
N PRO A 58 -4.65 -12.05 -22.93
CA PRO A 58 -3.69 -11.00 -22.60
C PRO A 58 -4.30 -9.60 -22.49
N GLU A 59 -5.42 -9.34 -23.17
CA GLU A 59 -6.16 -8.09 -23.13
C GLU A 59 -6.87 -7.84 -21.80
N ASN A 60 -7.18 -8.92 -21.05
CA ASN A 60 -7.89 -8.87 -19.77
C ASN A 60 -6.95 -8.83 -18.56
N VAL A 61 -5.64 -8.84 -18.78
CA VAL A 61 -4.63 -8.66 -17.73
C VAL A 61 -4.00 -7.29 -17.87
N LYS A 62 -4.31 -6.39 -16.93
CA LYS A 62 -3.80 -5.02 -16.91
C LYS A 62 -2.79 -4.83 -15.78
N PRO A 63 -1.75 -3.98 -15.97
CA PRO A 63 -0.91 -3.57 -14.86
C PRO A 63 -1.74 -2.83 -13.82
N GLY A 64 -1.51 -3.14 -12.54
CA GLY A 64 -2.13 -2.42 -11.44
C GLY A 64 -1.39 -1.12 -11.15
N ASP A 65 -2.14 -0.05 -10.86
CA ASP A 65 -1.57 1.17 -10.30
C ASP A 65 -1.20 0.96 -8.83
N LYS A 66 -0.18 1.69 -8.37
CA LYS A 66 0.08 1.81 -6.95
C LYS A 66 -1.04 2.62 -6.30
N ILE A 67 -1.62 2.06 -5.24
CA ILE A 67 -2.65 2.71 -4.43
C ILE A 67 -2.18 2.90 -2.99
N MET A 68 -2.82 3.81 -2.26
CA MET A 68 -2.49 4.15 -0.87
C MET A 68 -3.35 3.40 0.15
N ALA A 69 -4.18 2.46 -0.28
CA ALA A 69 -5.01 1.64 0.61
C ALA A 69 -4.13 0.69 1.44
N GLY A 70 -4.45 0.54 2.72
CA GLY A 70 -3.85 -0.48 3.59
C GLY A 70 -4.57 -1.81 3.38
N GLU A 71 -3.79 -2.88 3.23
CA GLU A 71 -4.28 -4.24 2.99
C GLU A 71 -3.54 -5.21 3.93
N ASP A 72 -4.29 -6.05 4.65
CA ASP A 72 -3.73 -6.93 5.69
C ASP A 72 -3.00 -8.15 5.10
N PHE A 73 -3.23 -8.46 3.82
CA PHE A 73 -2.45 -9.46 3.09
C PHE A 73 -0.94 -9.20 3.13
N SER A 74 -0.55 -7.94 3.30
CA SER A 74 0.84 -7.49 3.46
C SER A 74 1.60 -8.21 4.59
N PHE A 75 0.90 -8.67 5.64
CA PHE A 75 1.52 -9.44 6.74
C PHE A 75 1.97 -10.83 6.28
N TYR A 76 1.19 -11.51 5.42
CA TYR A 76 1.59 -12.80 4.83
C TYR A 76 2.83 -12.61 3.93
N GLN A 77 2.87 -11.50 3.18
CA GLN A 77 4.02 -11.14 2.34
C GLN A 77 5.32 -10.89 3.13
N GLN A 78 5.24 -10.62 4.45
CA GLN A 78 6.45 -10.54 5.29
C GLN A 78 7.04 -11.92 5.63
N LYS A 79 6.30 -13.01 5.41
CA LYS A 79 6.68 -14.37 5.82
C LYS A 79 7.02 -15.25 4.63
N ILE A 80 6.32 -15.08 3.51
CA ILE A 80 6.47 -15.90 2.31
C ILE A 80 6.36 -15.04 1.05
N PRO A 81 7.04 -15.42 -0.06
CA PRO A 81 6.79 -14.80 -1.36
C PRO A 81 5.32 -14.94 -1.73
N ALA A 82 4.66 -13.83 -2.02
CA ALA A 82 3.23 -13.81 -2.33
C ALA A 82 2.87 -12.68 -3.30
N VAL A 83 1.76 -12.86 -4.03
CA VAL A 83 1.22 -11.91 -4.99
C VAL A 83 -0.23 -11.62 -4.65
N PHE A 84 -0.56 -10.34 -4.57
CA PHE A 84 -1.91 -9.83 -4.50
C PHE A 84 -2.34 -9.35 -5.88
N ALA A 85 -3.51 -9.81 -6.33
CA ALA A 85 -4.12 -9.42 -7.59
C ALA A 85 -5.61 -9.14 -7.38
N ALA A 86 -6.08 -8.03 -7.93
CA ALA A 86 -7.50 -7.69 -7.90
C ALA A 86 -8.19 -8.30 -9.13
N LEU A 87 -9.35 -8.90 -8.90
CA LEU A 87 -10.31 -9.22 -9.95
C LEU A 87 -11.35 -8.10 -9.98
N ALA A 88 -11.45 -7.41 -11.10
CA ALA A 88 -12.35 -6.27 -11.24
C ALA A 88 -13.05 -6.30 -12.59
N GLU A 89 -14.25 -5.73 -12.61
CA GLU A 89 -14.93 -5.39 -13.86
C GLU A 89 -14.35 -4.07 -14.40
N MET A 90 -14.11 -4.02 -15.72
CA MET A 90 -13.32 -2.99 -16.39
C MET A 90 -13.80 -1.54 -16.14
N TYR A 91 -15.08 -1.36 -15.78
CA TYR A 91 -15.70 -0.05 -15.53
C TYR A 91 -15.10 0.74 -14.35
N ILE A 92 -14.44 0.08 -13.40
CA ILE A 92 -13.89 0.74 -12.20
C ILE A 92 -12.63 1.54 -12.54
N GLN A 93 -11.79 1.08 -13.47
CA GLN A 93 -10.57 1.79 -13.89
C GLN A 93 -10.88 3.12 -14.60
N ASP A 94 -11.90 3.14 -15.46
CA ASP A 94 -12.28 4.34 -16.21
C ASP A 94 -12.81 5.44 -15.27
N HIS A 95 -13.60 5.09 -14.26
CA HIS A 95 -14.12 6.08 -13.30
C HIS A 95 -13.02 6.65 -12.41
N GLN A 96 -12.05 5.83 -11.96
CA GLN A 96 -10.91 6.34 -11.19
C GLN A 96 -10.04 7.29 -12.02
N ASN A 97 -9.82 6.99 -13.30
CA ASN A 97 -9.08 7.87 -14.21
C ASN A 97 -9.84 9.17 -14.52
N GLN A 98 -11.16 9.12 -14.70
CA GLN A 98 -11.99 10.32 -14.87
C GLN A 98 -11.94 11.24 -13.64
N THR A 99 -11.98 10.68 -12.42
CA THR A 99 -11.85 11.49 -11.20
C THR A 99 -10.44 12.05 -10.97
N LYS A 100 -9.37 11.40 -11.46
CA LYS A 100 -8.00 11.90 -11.35
C LYS A 100 -7.70 13.06 -12.31
N TYR A 101 -8.36 13.10 -13.47
CA TYR A 101 -8.12 14.11 -14.50
C TYR A 101 -9.21 15.18 -14.62
N GLY A 102 -10.24 15.15 -13.77
CA GLY A 102 -11.20 16.24 -13.60
C GLY A 102 -11.78 16.78 -14.91
N GLN A 103 -12.87 16.18 -15.38
CA GLN A 103 -13.90 16.96 -16.06
C GLN A 103 -14.89 17.48 -15.03
#